data_AF-A0A2T1DXR6-F1
#
_entry.id   AF-A0A2T1DXR6-F1
#
_cell.length_a   1.000
_cell.length_b   1.000
_cell.length_c   1.000
_cell.angle_alpha   90.00
_cell.angle_beta   90.00
_cell.angle_gamma   90.00
#
_symmetry.space_group_name_H-M   'P 1'
#
loop_
_entity.id
_entity.type
_entity.pdbx_description
1 polymer ?
#
loop_
_entity_poly.entity_id
_entity_poly.type
_entity_poly.pdbx_seq_one_letter_code
_entity_poly.pdbx_strand_id
1 'polypeptide(L)'
;MRRARKLIIPMLISIPCLFLFAQCHIGAIAPILTGKKIWLSDKPQLVEQEILRQVSIGSSIETARDVMEQNGFECRYYKNETYYYRGTGAESRDIDFYACGLNKPWFFLTKTWSVQLETKQGKLTRVSASYGYVTL
;
A
#
# COMPACT_ATOMS: atom_id res chain seq x y z
N MET A 1 16.88 -0.86 -60.15
CA MET A 1 16.87 -1.47 -58.80
C MET A 1 17.14 -0.40 -57.72
N ARG A 2 16.16 0.41 -57.31
CA ARG A 2 16.31 1.39 -56.21
C ARG A 2 14.96 1.76 -55.57
N ARG A 3 14.26 0.82 -54.90
CA ARG A 3 13.01 1.15 -54.16
C ARG A 3 12.74 0.24 -52.94
N ALA A 4 13.76 -0.16 -52.17
CA ALA A 4 13.57 -1.03 -50.99
C ALA A 4 14.34 -0.58 -49.73
N ARG A 5 14.48 0.73 -49.50
CA ARG A 5 15.20 1.27 -48.33
C ARG A 5 14.42 2.26 -47.46
N LYS A 6 13.09 2.36 -47.60
CA LYS A 6 12.28 3.37 -46.87
C LYS A 6 11.34 2.83 -45.78
N LEU A 7 11.37 1.54 -45.46
CA LEU A 7 10.40 0.94 -44.52
C LEU A 7 10.99 0.33 -43.23
N ILE A 8 12.31 0.33 -43.05
CA ILE A 8 12.95 -0.33 -41.88
C ILE A 8 13.05 0.61 -40.67
N ILE A 9 13.02 1.93 -40.88
CA ILE A 9 13.26 2.92 -39.83
C ILE A 9 12.08 3.10 -38.84
N PRO A 10 10.77 3.04 -39.23
CA PRO A 10 9.71 3.24 -38.25
C PRO A 10 9.43 2.01 -37.35
N MET A 11 9.97 0.82 -37.65
CA MET A 11 9.78 -0.39 -36.83
C MET A 11 10.67 -0.44 -35.58
N LEU A 12 11.80 0.29 -35.55
CA LEU A 12 12.74 0.28 -34.42
C LEU A 12 12.33 1.19 -33.25
N ILE A 13 11.34 2.06 -33.45
CA ILE A 13 10.89 3.05 -32.44
C ILE A 13 9.61 2.57 -31.71
N SER A 14 8.85 1.63 -32.27
CA SER A 14 7.59 1.14 -31.66
C SER A 14 7.77 0.00 -30.66
N ILE A 15 8.88 -0.74 -30.72
CA ILE A 15 9.17 -1.87 -29.82
C ILE A 15 9.57 -1.43 -28.39
N PRO A 16 10.36 -0.36 -28.17
CA PRO A 16 10.73 0.07 -26.82
C PRO A 16 9.54 0.59 -26.00
N CYS A 17 8.54 1.18 -26.65
CA CYS A 17 7.36 1.71 -25.95
C CYS A 17 6.48 0.60 -25.35
N LEU A 18 6.33 -0.54 -26.04
CA LEU A 18 5.54 -1.67 -25.51
C LEU A 18 6.19 -2.31 -24.27
N PHE A 19 7.53 -2.29 -24.17
CA PHE A 19 8.24 -2.79 -22.98
C PHE A 19 8.13 -1.86 -21.77
N LEU A 20 7.93 -0.55 -21.97
CA LEU A 20 7.70 0.39 -20.87
C LEU A 20 6.30 0.25 -20.24
N PHE A 21 5.28 -0.06 -21.04
CA PHE A 21 3.92 -0.32 -20.50
C PHE A 21 3.80 -1.66 -19.77
N ALA A 22 4.62 -2.66 -20.12
CA ALA A 22 4.62 -3.93 -19.39
C ALA A 22 5.15 -3.80 -17.95
N GLN A 23 6.05 -2.86 -17.68
CA GLN A 23 6.61 -2.67 -16.34
C GLN A 23 5.65 -2.00 -15.34
N CYS A 24 4.62 -1.27 -15.80
CA CYS A 24 3.64 -0.64 -14.91
C CYS A 24 2.62 -1.61 -14.31
N HIS A 25 2.39 -2.77 -14.92
CA HIS A 25 1.40 -3.74 -14.42
C HIS A 25 2.00 -4.85 -13.53
N ILE A 26 3.30 -5.11 -13.63
CA ILE A 26 3.96 -6.18 -12.85
C ILE A 26 3.93 -5.86 -11.34
N GLY A 27 4.00 -4.58 -10.95
CA GLY A 27 3.94 -4.16 -9.55
C GLY A 27 2.63 -4.54 -8.85
N ALA A 28 1.50 -4.60 -9.58
CA ALA A 28 0.19 -4.91 -8.99
C ALA A 28 -0.05 -6.41 -8.78
N ILE A 29 0.63 -7.29 -9.55
CA ILE A 29 0.43 -8.75 -9.50
C ILE A 29 1.47 -9.48 -8.63
N ALA A 30 2.65 -8.88 -8.43
CA ALA A 30 3.72 -9.45 -7.63
C ALA A 30 3.32 -9.87 -6.19
N PRO A 31 2.46 -9.14 -5.44
CA PRO A 31 2.07 -9.55 -4.09
C PRO A 31 1.22 -10.83 -4.08
N ILE A 32 0.42 -11.04 -5.13
CA ILE A 32 -0.47 -12.21 -5.26
C ILE A 32 0.36 -13.47 -5.52
N LEU A 33 1.38 -13.37 -6.39
CA LEU A 33 2.25 -14.49 -6.76
C LEU A 33 3.28 -14.85 -5.66
N THR A 34 3.62 -13.90 -4.78
CA THR A 34 4.58 -14.12 -3.68
C THR A 34 3.93 -14.50 -2.35
N GLY A 35 2.59 -14.60 -2.30
CA GLY A 35 1.86 -14.92 -1.06
C GLY A 35 1.89 -13.80 0.00
N LYS A 36 2.32 -12.59 -0.40
CA LYS A 36 2.45 -11.39 0.45
C LYS A 36 1.23 -10.46 0.34
N LYS A 37 0.08 -10.99 -0.08
CA LYS A 37 -1.15 -10.22 -0.15
C LYS A 37 -1.78 -10.12 1.24
N ILE A 38 -1.95 -8.89 1.75
CA ILE A 38 -2.73 -8.62 2.96
C ILE A 38 -4.20 -8.87 2.66
N TRP A 39 -4.79 -9.82 3.39
CA TRP A 39 -6.21 -10.12 3.36
C TRP A 39 -6.99 -9.10 4.20
N LEU A 40 -7.87 -8.36 3.53
CA LEU A 40 -8.70 -7.36 4.19
C LEU A 40 -9.92 -8.01 4.85
N SER A 41 -10.25 -7.53 6.03
CA SER A 41 -11.45 -7.91 6.77
C SER A 41 -12.15 -6.67 7.28
N ASP A 42 -13.47 -6.75 7.45
CA ASP A 42 -14.27 -5.73 8.10
C ASP A 42 -14.02 -5.72 9.64
N LYS A 43 -13.29 -6.73 10.18
CA LYS A 43 -12.80 -6.79 11.56
C LYS A 43 -11.35 -6.27 11.63
N PRO A 44 -11.09 -5.10 12.25
CA PRO A 44 -9.76 -4.50 12.25
C PRO A 44 -8.66 -5.39 12.84
N GLN A 45 -8.96 -6.16 13.89
CA GLN A 45 -7.99 -7.02 14.56
C GLN A 45 -7.45 -8.12 13.64
N LEU A 46 -8.26 -8.61 12.69
CA LEU A 46 -7.81 -9.59 11.71
C LEU A 46 -6.85 -8.96 10.68
N VAL A 47 -7.07 -7.69 10.34
CA VAL A 47 -6.16 -6.94 9.46
C VAL A 47 -4.84 -6.67 10.16
N GLU A 48 -4.86 -6.28 11.45
CA GLU A 48 -3.66 -6.11 12.27
C GLU A 48 -2.83 -7.41 12.31
N GLN A 49 -3.46 -8.54 12.58
CA GLN A 49 -2.80 -9.85 12.61
C GLN A 49 -2.17 -10.22 11.26
N GLU A 50 -2.88 -9.97 10.16
CA GLU A 50 -2.37 -10.27 8.83
C GLU A 50 -1.19 -9.38 8.43
N ILE A 51 -1.20 -8.10 8.83
CA ILE A 51 -0.04 -7.21 8.67
C ILE A 51 1.13 -7.74 9.49
N LEU A 52 0.91 -8.10 10.76
CA LEU A 52 1.96 -8.59 11.65
C LEU A 52 2.55 -9.94 11.21
N ARG A 53 1.78 -10.75 10.46
CA ARG A 53 2.27 -11.98 9.81
C ARG A 53 3.30 -11.68 8.73
N GLN A 54 3.23 -10.51 8.10
CA GLN A 54 4.12 -10.09 7.02
C GLN A 54 5.25 -9.19 7.50
N VAL A 55 5.00 -8.41 8.56
CA VAL A 55 5.93 -7.44 9.13
C VAL A 55 5.91 -7.55 10.65
N SER A 56 6.98 -8.11 11.22
CA SER A 56 7.09 -8.26 12.67
C SER A 56 7.40 -6.93 13.37
N ILE A 57 6.88 -6.76 14.59
CA ILE A 57 7.33 -5.70 15.49
C ILE A 57 8.86 -5.72 15.63
N GLY A 58 9.49 -4.54 15.64
CA GLY A 58 10.94 -4.37 15.64
C GLY A 58 11.60 -4.34 14.25
N SER A 59 10.85 -4.61 13.17
CA SER A 59 11.32 -4.37 11.80
C SER A 59 11.56 -2.88 11.55
N SER A 60 12.26 -2.55 10.47
CA SER A 60 12.31 -1.16 9.99
C SER A 60 10.90 -0.67 9.63
N ILE A 61 10.60 0.59 9.97
CA ILE A 61 9.32 1.21 9.64
C ILE A 61 9.15 1.42 8.14
N GLU A 62 10.25 1.65 7.42
CA GLU A 62 10.29 1.76 5.96
C GLU A 62 9.90 0.44 5.31
N THR A 63 10.40 -0.68 5.83
CA THR A 63 10.00 -2.02 5.36
C THR A 63 8.49 -2.24 5.56
N ALA A 64 7.96 -1.80 6.70
CA ALA A 64 6.53 -1.89 7.00
C ALA A 64 5.70 -1.08 6.00
N ARG A 65 6.08 0.17 5.76
CA ARG A 65 5.46 1.05 4.75
C ARG A 65 5.49 0.40 3.37
N ASP A 66 6.64 -0.11 2.93
CA ASP A 66 6.79 -0.69 1.60
C ASP A 66 5.87 -1.91 1.40
N VAL A 67 5.71 -2.76 2.43
CA VAL A 67 4.75 -3.89 2.39
C VAL A 67 3.31 -3.40 2.28
N MET A 68 2.95 -2.31 2.98
CA MET A 68 1.62 -1.72 2.88
C MET A 68 1.35 -1.14 1.48
N GLU A 69 2.30 -0.39 0.92
CA GLU A 69 2.21 0.23 -0.40
C GLU A 69 2.15 -0.82 -1.52
N GLN A 70 2.95 -1.89 -1.44
CA GLN A 70 2.84 -3.05 -2.33
C GLN A 70 1.46 -3.71 -2.26
N ASN A 71 0.76 -3.57 -1.14
CA ASN A 71 -0.60 -4.08 -0.97
C ASN A 71 -1.70 -3.11 -1.41
N GLY A 72 -1.33 -1.94 -1.93
CA GLY A 72 -2.21 -0.92 -2.49
C GLY A 72 -2.63 0.15 -1.49
N PHE A 73 -2.09 0.15 -0.27
CA PHE A 73 -2.33 1.23 0.68
C PHE A 73 -1.53 2.47 0.29
N GLU A 74 -2.11 3.65 0.49
CA GLU A 74 -1.41 4.92 0.40
C GLU A 74 -0.97 5.34 1.80
N CYS A 75 0.33 5.46 2.03
CA CYS A 75 0.90 5.79 3.33
C CYS A 75 1.43 7.22 3.39
N ARG A 76 1.19 7.91 4.51
CA ARG A 76 1.74 9.24 4.81
C ARG A 76 2.42 9.24 6.17
N TYR A 77 3.59 9.87 6.25
CA TYR A 77 4.34 9.99 7.50
C TYR A 77 3.87 11.20 8.30
N TYR A 78 3.69 11.01 9.60
CA TYR A 78 3.38 12.05 10.58
C TYR A 78 4.43 11.99 11.69
N LYS A 79 4.93 13.16 12.09
CA LYS A 79 6.00 13.28 13.07
C LYS A 79 5.53 14.07 14.28
N ASN A 80 5.72 13.52 15.47
CA ASN A 80 5.34 14.15 16.74
C ASN A 80 3.88 14.61 16.74
N GLU A 81 2.99 13.75 16.24
CA GLU A 81 1.56 14.03 16.12
C GLU A 81 0.77 13.21 17.14
N THR A 82 -0.41 13.71 17.47
CA THR A 82 -1.38 12.98 18.31
C THR A 82 -2.45 12.38 17.42
N TYR A 83 -2.79 11.12 17.65
CA TYR A 83 -3.94 10.52 17.00
C TYR A 83 -4.84 9.77 17.96
N TYR A 84 -6.12 9.69 17.57
CA TYR A 84 -7.17 9.04 18.33
C TYR A 84 -7.53 7.69 17.72
N TYR A 85 -7.56 6.67 18.56
CA TYR A 85 -8.02 5.34 18.19
C TYR A 85 -9.54 5.34 18.03
N ARG A 86 -9.99 5.26 16.78
CA ARG A 86 -11.41 5.21 16.46
C ARG A 86 -12.03 3.95 17.07
N GLY A 87 -13.00 4.13 17.96
CA GLY A 87 -13.75 3.05 18.60
C GLY A 87 -13.33 2.67 20.02
N THR A 88 -12.14 3.07 20.48
CA THR A 88 -11.72 2.86 21.89
C THR A 88 -11.62 4.16 22.68
N GLY A 89 -11.54 5.30 22.00
CA GLY A 89 -11.31 6.61 22.64
C GLY A 89 -9.89 6.77 23.20
N ALA A 90 -9.02 5.77 23.01
CA ALA A 90 -7.62 5.89 23.38
C ALA A 90 -6.94 6.94 22.49
N GLU A 91 -5.93 7.59 23.03
CA GLU A 91 -5.07 8.54 22.31
C GLU A 91 -3.62 8.08 22.41
N SER A 92 -2.86 8.32 21.34
CA SER A 92 -1.40 8.22 21.33
C SER A 92 -0.86 9.61 21.06
N ARG A 93 -0.01 10.14 21.94
CA ARG A 93 0.52 11.51 21.88
C ARG A 93 2.01 11.51 21.61
N ASP A 94 2.47 12.53 20.89
CA ASP A 94 3.89 12.80 20.63
C ASP A 94 4.63 11.59 20.03
N ILE A 95 3.97 10.89 19.09
CA ILE A 95 4.55 9.74 18.40
C ILE A 95 4.71 9.99 16.91
N ASP A 96 5.70 9.30 16.35
CA ASP A 96 5.94 9.22 14.93
C ASP A 96 5.20 8.00 14.38
N PHE A 97 4.48 8.16 13.26
CA PHE A 97 3.75 7.06 12.65
C PHE A 97 3.51 7.25 11.15
N TYR A 98 3.27 6.15 10.46
CA TYR A 98 2.65 6.19 9.13
C TYR A 98 1.15 5.96 9.24
N ALA A 99 0.34 6.82 8.63
CA ALA A 99 -1.07 6.57 8.39
C ALA A 99 -1.25 6.05 6.96
N CYS A 100 -1.73 4.81 6.84
CA CYS A 100 -1.93 4.12 5.58
C CYS A 100 -3.42 3.92 5.31
N GLY A 101 -3.92 4.41 4.18
CA GLY A 101 -5.31 4.31 3.77
C GLY A 101 -5.49 3.40 2.56
N LEU A 102 -6.56 2.61 2.55
CA LEU A 102 -7.00 1.88 1.36
C LEU A 102 -8.51 2.01 1.21
N ASN A 103 -8.92 2.47 0.04
CA ASN A 103 -10.33 2.61 -0.34
C ASN A 103 -10.68 1.58 -1.39
N LYS A 104 -11.78 0.86 -1.21
CA LYS A 104 -12.36 0.00 -2.24
C LYS A 104 -13.82 0.39 -2.51
N PRO A 105 -14.17 0.74 -3.75
CA PRO A 105 -15.56 1.01 -4.11
C PRO A 105 -16.40 -0.27 -3.99
N TRP A 106 -17.63 -0.13 -3.48
CA TRP A 106 -18.62 -1.19 -3.31
C TRP A 106 -20.03 -0.65 -3.62
N PHE A 107 -20.47 -0.80 -4.87
CA PHE A 107 -21.72 -0.23 -5.39
C PHE A 107 -21.85 1.28 -5.09
N PHE A 108 -22.58 1.66 -4.04
CA PHE A 108 -22.85 3.04 -3.63
C PHE A 108 -22.06 3.48 -2.37
N LEU A 109 -21.22 2.60 -1.83
CA LEU A 109 -20.41 2.86 -0.65
C LEU A 109 -18.94 2.67 -1.01
N THR A 110 -18.05 3.39 -0.34
CA THR A 110 -16.62 3.10 -0.35
C THR A 110 -16.25 2.46 0.98
N LYS A 111 -15.74 1.23 0.91
CA LYS A 111 -15.13 0.56 2.07
C LYS A 111 -13.75 1.18 2.28
N THR A 112 -13.47 1.62 3.50
CA THR A 112 -12.22 2.26 3.86
C THR A 112 -11.52 1.48 4.97
N TRP A 113 -10.26 1.13 4.73
CA TRP A 113 -9.34 0.63 5.74
C TRP A 113 -8.33 1.72 6.04
N SER A 114 -8.11 2.00 7.32
CA SER A 114 -7.05 2.89 7.78
C SER A 114 -6.19 2.15 8.78
N VAL A 115 -4.89 2.13 8.51
CA VAL A 115 -3.87 1.43 9.30
C VAL A 115 -2.85 2.45 9.78
N GLN A 116 -2.42 2.31 11.02
CA GLN A 116 -1.42 3.15 11.64
C GLN A 116 -0.23 2.27 12.05
N LEU A 117 0.95 2.68 11.59
CA LEU A 117 2.22 2.02 11.91
C LEU A 117 3.02 2.96 12.80
N GLU A 118 2.96 2.75 14.12
CA GLU A 118 3.73 3.56 15.07
C GLU A 118 5.21 3.16 15.01
N THR A 119 6.10 4.15 15.16
CA THR A 119 7.53 3.92 15.14
C THR A 119 8.24 4.59 16.31
N LYS A 120 9.29 3.92 16.79
CA LYS A 120 10.25 4.47 17.74
C LYS A 120 11.64 4.13 17.25
N GLN A 121 12.50 5.14 17.09
CA GLN A 121 13.88 4.97 16.59
C GLN A 121 13.92 4.26 15.21
N GLY A 122 12.96 4.54 14.34
CA GLY A 122 12.87 3.93 13.00
C GLY A 122 12.41 2.47 12.99
N LYS A 123 11.97 1.94 14.14
CA LYS A 123 11.47 0.57 14.26
C LYS A 123 9.97 0.57 14.50
N LEU A 124 9.28 -0.35 13.81
CA LEU A 124 7.85 -0.60 14.00
C LEU A 124 7.60 -1.06 15.45
N THR A 125 6.80 -0.32 16.20
CA THR A 125 6.44 -0.65 17.59
C THR A 125 5.02 -1.13 17.72
N ARG A 126 4.12 -0.64 16.87
CA ARG A 126 2.71 -1.00 16.91
C ARG A 126 2.06 -0.91 15.54
N VAL A 127 1.10 -1.80 15.31
CA VAL A 127 0.17 -1.74 14.19
C VAL A 127 -1.22 -1.56 14.77
N SER A 128 -2.00 -0.64 14.21
CA SER A 128 -3.42 -0.53 14.52
C SER A 128 -4.23 -0.34 13.25
N ALA A 129 -5.35 -1.04 13.12
CA ALA A 129 -6.25 -0.91 11.99
C ALA A 129 -7.61 -0.38 12.43
N SER A 130 -8.31 0.22 11.48
CA SER A 130 -9.71 0.61 11.59
C SER A 130 -10.40 0.38 10.26
N TYR A 131 -11.71 0.15 10.34
CA TYR A 131 -12.56 -0.13 9.21
C TYR A 131 -13.81 0.75 9.25
N GLY A 132 -14.25 1.21 8.09
CA GLY A 132 -15.46 2.01 7.97
C GLY A 132 -16.00 2.11 6.54
N TYR A 133 -17.04 2.91 6.41
CA TYR A 133 -17.71 3.19 5.16
C TYR A 133 -17.82 4.70 4.94
N VAL A 134 -17.70 5.12 3.69
CA VAL A 134 -18.05 6.47 3.25
C VAL A 134 -19.09 6.35 2.15
N THR A 135 -20.23 7.03 2.29
CA THR A 135 -21.26 7.11 1.26
C THR A 135 -20.80 8.08 0.17
N LEU A 136 -20.96 7.70 -1.10
CA LEU A 136 -20.72 8.58 -2.24
C LEU A 136 -21.91 9.51 -2.50
#